data_AF-A0A560J5W8-F1
#
_entry.id   AF-A0A560J5W8-F1
#
_cell.length_a   1.000
_cell.length_b   1.000
_cell.length_c   1.000
_cell.angle_alpha   90.00
_cell.angle_beta   90.00
_cell.angle_gamma   90.00
#
_symmetry.space_group_name_H-M   'P 1'
#
loop_
_entity.id
_entity.type
_entity.pdbx_description
1 polymer ?
#
loop_
_entity_poly.entity_id
_entity_poly.type
_entity_poly.pdbx_seq_one_letter_code
_entity_poly.pdbx_strand_id
1 'polypeptide(L)'
;MRQEMEELDTATLFADDHQLPPHQSAVAADQQPQHPPATQREAPHDVSPEIKQAMLAAATAQRVIDRLAALQNQEIIKYTGVSRAELGLRVWNAPMGEVAKRVGIKKHVLIRICKLYEVPTPPKGYFNTSFANRPIRWTRVAVVG
;
A
#
# COMPACT_ATOMS: atom_id res chain seq x y z
N MET A 1 30.18 -1.84 -30.20
CA MET A 1 28.78 -2.18 -30.53
C MET A 1 28.55 -3.64 -30.19
N ARG A 2 27.68 -3.91 -29.21
CA ARG A 2 26.73 -5.03 -29.08
C ARG A 2 26.41 -5.18 -27.60
N GLN A 3 25.25 -4.63 -27.24
CA GLN A 3 24.49 -5.05 -26.08
C GLN A 3 23.97 -6.45 -26.39
N GLU A 4 24.24 -7.42 -25.53
CA GLU A 4 23.52 -8.69 -25.57
C GLU A 4 22.44 -8.64 -24.49
N MET A 5 21.23 -8.86 -24.96
CA MET A 5 19.96 -8.67 -24.29
C MET A 5 19.56 -10.06 -23.79
N GLU A 6 19.65 -10.30 -22.48
CA GLU A 6 19.12 -11.53 -21.87
C GLU A 6 17.59 -11.44 -21.83
N GLU A 7 16.95 -11.97 -22.87
CA GLU A 7 15.53 -12.34 -22.87
C GLU A 7 15.38 -13.66 -22.12
N LEU A 8 14.78 -13.61 -20.93
CA LEU A 8 14.40 -14.80 -20.17
C LEU A 8 13.05 -15.32 -20.72
N ASP A 9 13.13 -16.36 -21.54
CA ASP A 9 11.98 -17.10 -22.06
C ASP A 9 11.33 -17.93 -20.93
N THR A 10 10.03 -17.69 -20.68
CA THR A 10 9.27 -18.15 -19.51
C THR A 10 8.38 -19.36 -19.81
N ALA A 11 8.67 -20.09 -20.89
CA ALA A 11 7.69 -20.99 -21.48
C ALA A 11 7.76 -22.49 -21.09
N THR A 12 8.65 -22.94 -20.19
CA THR A 12 8.89 -24.41 -20.03
C THR A 12 8.52 -25.01 -18.65
N LEU A 13 7.72 -24.36 -17.80
CA LEU A 13 7.44 -24.89 -16.45
C LEU A 13 6.11 -25.65 -16.26
N PHE A 14 5.40 -26.00 -17.34
CA PHE A 14 4.14 -26.76 -17.23
C PHE A 14 4.11 -27.98 -18.14
N ALA A 15 4.89 -28.99 -17.80
CA ALA A 15 4.68 -30.36 -18.27
C ALA A 15 5.25 -31.34 -17.25
N ASP A 16 4.43 -31.81 -16.31
CA ASP A 16 4.48 -33.23 -15.98
C ASP A 16 3.14 -33.70 -15.39
N ASP A 17 2.62 -34.73 -16.04
CA ASP A 17 1.32 -35.38 -15.90
C ASP A 17 1.63 -36.75 -15.31
N HIS A 18 1.35 -36.96 -14.01
CA HIS A 18 1.56 -38.26 -13.36
C HIS A 18 0.27 -38.76 -12.69
N GLN A 19 -0.50 -39.46 -13.53
CA GLN A 19 -1.27 -40.69 -13.28
C GLN A 19 -1.35 -41.22 -11.84
N LEU A 20 -2.57 -41.28 -11.28
CA LEU A 20 -2.94 -41.97 -10.04
C LEU A 20 -3.18 -43.47 -10.26
N PRO A 21 -2.79 -44.36 -9.33
CA PRO A 21 -3.34 -45.73 -9.24
C PRO A 21 -4.48 -45.86 -8.19
N PRO A 22 -5.44 -46.79 -8.36
CA PRO A 22 -6.64 -46.91 -7.52
C PRO A 22 -6.55 -48.00 -6.43
N HIS A 23 -7.63 -48.09 -5.63
CA HIS A 23 -7.99 -49.09 -4.58
C HIS A 23 -7.57 -48.70 -3.14
N GLN A 24 -8.38 -48.80 -2.07
CA GLN A 24 -9.63 -49.53 -1.79
C GLN A 24 -10.26 -48.91 -0.51
N SER A 25 -11.59 -48.83 -0.43
CA SER A 25 -12.31 -48.48 0.80
C SER A 25 -12.35 -49.67 1.76
N ALA A 26 -11.94 -49.48 3.02
CA ALA A 26 -12.40 -50.35 4.11
C ALA A 26 -12.25 -49.69 5.50
N VAL A 27 -13.40 -49.61 6.18
CA VAL A 27 -13.67 -49.71 7.63
C VAL A 27 -13.11 -48.69 8.62
N ALA A 28 -14.08 -48.12 9.35
CA ALA A 28 -13.95 -47.33 10.56
C ALA A 28 -13.30 -48.11 11.71
N ALA A 29 -12.45 -47.43 12.49
CA ALA A 29 -12.24 -47.73 13.90
C ALA A 29 -11.84 -46.45 14.64
N ASP A 30 -12.61 -46.18 15.69
CA ASP A 30 -12.43 -45.19 16.75
C ASP A 30 -10.98 -45.04 17.22
N GLN A 31 -10.48 -43.79 17.25
CA GLN A 31 -9.41 -43.37 18.15
C GLN A 31 -9.48 -41.84 18.37
N GLN A 32 -9.74 -41.50 19.63
CA GLN A 32 -9.80 -40.16 20.22
C GLN A 32 -8.66 -39.21 19.82
N PRO A 33 -8.91 -37.89 19.86
CA PRO A 33 -7.97 -36.87 19.42
C PRO A 33 -6.74 -36.82 20.34
N GLN A 34 -5.60 -37.23 19.81
CA GLN A 34 -4.30 -36.96 20.43
C GLN A 34 -4.04 -35.46 20.34
N HIS A 35 -4.05 -34.78 21.49
CA HIS A 35 -3.53 -33.42 21.60
C HIS A 35 -2.10 -33.37 21.04
N PRO A 36 -1.76 -32.44 20.12
CA PRO A 36 -0.36 -32.22 19.79
C PRO A 36 0.38 -31.77 21.05
N PRO A 37 1.60 -32.29 21.33
CA PRO A 37 2.38 -31.82 22.46
C PRO A 37 2.61 -30.34 22.29
N ALA A 38 2.40 -29.59 23.37
CA ALA A 38 2.59 -28.15 23.44
C ALA A 38 3.84 -27.76 22.66
N THR A 39 3.65 -27.02 21.55
CA THR A 39 4.72 -26.35 20.81
C THR A 39 5.61 -25.70 21.85
N GLN A 40 6.81 -26.25 21.96
CA GLN A 40 7.85 -25.71 22.80
C GLN A 40 7.92 -24.22 22.47
N ARG A 41 7.66 -23.37 23.47
CA ARG A 41 7.90 -21.94 23.35
C ARG A 41 9.38 -21.79 23.00
N GLU A 42 9.64 -21.64 21.71
CA GLU A 42 10.97 -21.45 21.16
C GLU A 42 11.57 -20.25 21.91
N ALA A 43 12.74 -20.46 22.50
CA ALA A 43 13.45 -19.44 23.26
C ALA A 43 13.55 -18.15 22.43
N PRO A 44 13.62 -16.96 23.06
CA PRO A 44 13.68 -15.69 22.34
C PRO A 44 14.73 -15.75 21.24
N HIS A 45 14.33 -15.84 19.96
CA HIS A 45 15.26 -15.88 18.84
C HIS A 45 16.09 -14.60 18.91
N ASP A 46 17.37 -14.71 19.23
CA ASP A 46 18.28 -13.57 19.18
C ASP A 46 18.39 -13.16 17.70
N VAL A 47 17.62 -12.13 17.32
CA VAL A 47 17.55 -11.65 15.94
C VAL A 47 18.97 -11.39 15.43
N SER A 48 19.28 -11.95 14.25
CA SER A 48 20.60 -11.82 13.62
C SER A 48 21.10 -10.37 13.69
N PRO A 49 22.41 -10.13 13.91
CA PRO A 49 22.96 -8.77 13.98
C PRO A 49 22.58 -7.91 12.77
N GLU A 50 22.44 -8.53 11.59
CA GLU A 50 21.96 -7.86 10.38
C GLU A 50 20.51 -7.36 10.51
N ILE A 51 19.62 -8.16 11.10
CA ILE A 51 18.23 -7.77 11.36
C ILE A 51 18.19 -6.62 12.37
N LYS A 52 18.99 -6.67 13.43
CA LYS A 52 19.10 -5.57 14.41
C LYS A 52 19.56 -4.29 13.73
N GLN A 53 20.56 -4.37 12.87
CA GLN A 53 21.08 -3.22 12.12
C GLN A 53 20.03 -2.65 11.17
N ALA A 54 19.32 -3.50 10.42
CA ALA A 54 18.25 -3.09 9.53
C ALA A 54 17.11 -2.40 10.30
N MET A 55 16.72 -2.93 11.47
CA MET A 55 15.71 -2.31 12.34
C MET A 55 16.13 -0.91 12.82
N LEU A 56 17.39 -0.74 13.24
CA LEU A 56 17.91 0.56 13.66
C LEU A 56 17.96 1.57 12.51
N ALA A 57 18.35 1.11 11.31
CA ALA A 57 18.35 1.93 10.10
C ALA A 57 16.91 2.36 9.73
N ALA A 58 15.95 1.43 9.75
CA ALA A 58 14.54 1.71 9.47
C ALA A 58 13.95 2.70 10.48
N ALA A 59 14.23 2.54 11.78
CA ALA A 59 13.78 3.48 12.82
C ALA A 59 14.33 4.89 12.60
N THR A 60 15.59 5.00 12.16
CA THR A 60 16.21 6.29 11.83
C THR A 60 15.55 6.91 10.59
N ALA A 61 15.33 6.13 9.54
CA ALA A 61 14.63 6.59 8.34
C ALA A 61 13.20 7.08 8.68
N GLN A 62 12.47 6.36 9.53
CA GLN A 62 11.12 6.76 9.95
C GLN A 62 11.12 8.13 10.63
N ARG A 63 12.07 8.39 11.54
CA ARG A 63 12.20 9.71 12.19
C ARG A 63 12.44 10.84 11.20
N VAL A 64 13.22 10.59 10.16
CA VAL A 64 13.48 11.57 9.09
C VAL A 64 12.21 11.83 8.29
N ILE A 65 11.47 10.78 7.92
CA ILE A 65 10.20 10.88 7.20
C ILE A 65 9.18 11.68 8.03
N ASP A 66 9.03 11.36 9.31
CA ASP A 66 8.11 12.05 10.21
C ASP A 66 8.46 13.53 10.36
N ARG A 67 9.77 13.82 10.48
CA ARG A 67 10.26 15.20 10.54
C ARG A 67 9.95 15.96 9.26
N LEU A 68 10.16 15.36 8.09
CA LEU A 68 9.85 15.96 6.80
C LEU A 68 8.35 16.23 6.66
N ALA A 69 7.51 15.25 7.02
CA ALA A 69 6.05 15.38 6.99
C ALA A 69 5.57 16.54 7.88
N ALA A 70 6.16 16.69 9.07
CA ALA A 70 5.87 17.80 9.98
C ALA A 70 6.25 19.16 9.37
N LEU A 71 7.41 19.26 8.73
CA LEU A 71 7.86 20.49 8.05
C LEU A 71 6.95 20.85 6.86
N GLN A 72 6.59 19.88 6.03
CA GLN A 72 5.65 20.10 4.94
C GLN A 72 4.29 20.59 5.45
N ASN A 73 3.79 19.99 6.54
CA ASN A 73 2.52 20.42 7.14
C ASN A 73 2.59 21.84 7.70
N GLN A 74 3.68 22.21 8.37
CA GLN A 74 3.89 23.58 8.88
C GLN A 74 3.88 24.62 7.75
N GLU A 75 4.60 24.35 6.67
CA GLU A 75 4.64 25.25 5.52
C GLU A 75 3.27 25.36 4.84
N ILE A 76 2.54 24.26 4.66
CA ILE A 76 1.18 24.31 4.10
C ILE A 76 0.25 25.13 4.99
N ILE A 77 0.28 24.94 6.31
CA ILE A 77 -0.54 25.72 7.27
C ILE A 77 -0.21 27.21 7.15
N LYS A 78 1.06 27.57 7.01
CA LYS A 78 1.49 28.96 6.83
C LYS A 78 0.91 29.61 5.58
N TYR A 79 0.82 28.91 4.45
CA TYR A 79 0.30 29.47 3.19
C TYR A 79 -1.23 29.36 3.03
N THR A 80 -1.85 28.34 3.63
CA THR A 80 -3.26 27.97 3.37
C THR A 80 -4.16 28.03 4.59
N GLY A 81 -3.60 28.18 5.80
CA GLY A 81 -4.35 28.15 7.05
C GLY A 81 -4.93 26.79 7.43
N VAL A 82 -4.63 25.72 6.67
CA VAL A 82 -5.14 24.36 6.91
C VAL A 82 -4.01 23.34 6.84
N SER A 83 -4.21 22.15 7.44
CA SER A 83 -3.22 21.09 7.41
C SER A 83 -3.06 20.46 6.02
N ARG A 84 -1.93 19.80 5.77
CA ARG A 84 -1.67 19.04 4.53
C ARG A 84 -2.77 18.03 4.22
N ALA A 85 -3.21 17.30 5.25
CA ALA A 85 -4.26 16.30 5.11
C ALA A 85 -5.62 16.93 4.76
N GLU A 86 -5.99 18.00 5.46
CA GLU A 86 -7.23 18.74 5.21
C GLU A 86 -7.25 19.36 3.82
N LEU A 87 -6.12 19.94 3.38
CA LEU A 87 -5.98 20.46 2.02
C LEU A 87 -6.19 19.36 0.98
N GLY A 88 -5.60 18.18 1.20
CA GLY A 88 -5.83 16.99 0.38
C GLY A 88 -7.32 16.63 0.31
N LEU A 89 -7.99 16.50 1.45
CA LEU A 89 -9.42 16.20 1.49
C LEU A 89 -10.25 17.23 0.70
N ARG A 90 -10.00 18.52 0.87
CA ARG A 90 -10.71 19.58 0.12
C ARG A 90 -10.51 19.45 -1.39
N VAL A 91 -9.27 19.17 -1.79
CA VAL A 91 -8.87 18.98 -3.19
C VAL A 91 -9.54 17.76 -3.84
N TRP A 92 -9.84 16.71 -3.06
CA TRP A 92 -10.56 15.54 -3.55
C TRP A 92 -12.09 15.69 -3.54
N ASN A 93 -12.61 16.62 -2.74
CA ASN A 93 -14.05 16.88 -2.63
C ASN A 93 -14.57 18.00 -3.54
N ALA A 94 -13.71 18.95 -3.94
CA ALA A 94 -14.11 20.09 -4.78
C ALA A 94 -13.04 20.46 -5.81
N PRO A 95 -13.43 21.10 -6.94
CA PRO A 95 -12.47 21.58 -7.93
C PRO A 95 -11.48 22.59 -7.33
N MET A 96 -10.22 22.54 -7.76
CA MET A 96 -9.14 23.44 -7.31
C MET A 96 -9.49 24.93 -7.32
N GLY A 97 -10.31 25.38 -8.28
CA GLY A 97 -10.74 26.77 -8.34
C GLY A 97 -11.63 27.18 -7.17
N GLU A 98 -12.46 26.27 -6.67
CA GLU A 98 -13.32 26.51 -5.51
C GLU A 98 -12.52 26.41 -4.21
N VAL A 99 -11.66 25.40 -4.07
CA VAL A 99 -10.77 25.25 -2.91
C VAL A 99 -9.88 26.49 -2.74
N ALA A 100 -9.30 26.99 -3.84
CA ALA A 100 -8.50 28.20 -3.86
C ALA A 100 -9.27 29.43 -3.35
N LYS A 101 -10.54 29.60 -3.76
CA LYS A 101 -11.41 30.68 -3.27
C LYS A 101 -11.67 30.56 -1.76
N ARG A 102 -11.96 29.35 -1.26
CA ARG A 102 -12.21 29.08 0.17
C ARG A 102 -10.98 29.36 1.04
N VAL A 103 -9.79 29.09 0.52
CA VAL A 103 -8.51 29.32 1.20
C VAL A 103 -8.00 30.77 1.01
N GLY A 104 -8.55 31.52 0.06
CA GLY A 104 -8.14 32.91 -0.21
C GLY A 104 -6.87 33.05 -1.05
N ILE A 105 -6.47 32.01 -1.78
CA ILE A 105 -5.29 32.03 -2.66
C ILE A 105 -5.66 31.86 -4.13
N LYS A 106 -4.77 32.26 -5.05
CA LYS A 106 -5.00 32.06 -6.49
C LYS A 106 -4.86 30.59 -6.86
N LYS A 107 -5.70 30.10 -7.79
CA LYS A 107 -5.69 28.69 -8.26
C LYS A 107 -4.31 28.17 -8.67
N HIS A 108 -3.54 28.96 -9.42
CA HIS A 108 -2.20 28.54 -9.85
C HIS A 108 -1.19 28.46 -8.69
N VAL A 109 -1.38 29.27 -7.63
CA VAL A 109 -0.59 29.18 -6.40
C VAL A 109 -0.94 27.90 -5.66
N LEU A 110 -2.22 27.58 -5.52
CA LEU A 110 -2.67 26.32 -4.92
C LEU A 110 -2.06 25.09 -5.64
N ILE A 111 -2.08 25.09 -6.98
CA ILE A 111 -1.47 24.00 -7.76
C ILE A 111 0.03 23.87 -7.48
N ARG A 112 0.76 25.00 -7.37
CA ARG A 112 2.19 24.98 -7.03
C ARG A 112 2.43 24.44 -5.63
N ILE A 113 1.63 24.85 -4.64
CA ILE A 113 1.69 24.34 -3.26
C ILE A 113 1.46 22.82 -3.26
N CYS A 114 0.40 22.33 -3.93
CA CYS A 114 0.12 20.90 -4.00
C CYS A 114 1.28 20.12 -4.63
N LYS A 115 1.92 20.66 -5.68
CA LYS A 115 3.07 20.03 -6.32
C LYS A 115 4.32 20.03 -5.42
N LEU A 116 4.60 21.15 -4.75
CA LEU A 116 5.82 21.32 -3.96
C LEU A 116 5.81 20.48 -2.68
N TYR A 117 4.64 20.33 -2.04
CA TYR A 117 4.49 19.58 -0.79
C TYR A 117 3.80 18.23 -0.99
N GLU A 118 3.83 17.73 -2.24
CA GLU A 118 3.36 16.39 -2.62
C GLU A 118 1.96 16.07 -2.11
N VAL A 119 1.05 17.05 -2.15
CA VAL A 119 -0.36 16.84 -1.78
C VAL A 119 -1.02 16.08 -2.92
N PRO A 120 -1.67 14.93 -2.65
CA PRO A 120 -2.29 14.14 -3.70
C PRO A 120 -3.42 14.95 -4.35
N THR A 121 -3.35 15.12 -5.66
CA THR A 121 -4.36 15.84 -6.46
C THR A 121 -5.13 14.88 -7.36
N PRO A 122 -6.44 15.07 -7.55
CA PRO A 122 -7.21 14.23 -8.45
C PRO A 122 -6.73 14.38 -9.90
N PRO A 123 -6.82 13.31 -10.71
CA PRO A 123 -6.42 13.35 -12.12
C PRO A 123 -7.28 14.32 -12.93
N LYS A 124 -6.76 14.75 -14.10
CA LYS A 124 -7.52 15.59 -15.03
C LYS A 124 -8.81 14.86 -15.44
N GLY A 125 -9.93 15.59 -15.45
CA GLY A 125 -11.24 15.01 -15.75
C GLY A 125 -11.93 14.32 -14.57
N TYR A 126 -11.29 14.22 -13.39
CA TYR A 126 -11.92 13.64 -12.20
C TYR A 126 -13.24 14.34 -11.84
N PHE A 127 -13.38 15.65 -12.03
CA PHE A 127 -14.65 16.34 -11.74
C PHE A 127 -15.60 16.43 -12.94
N ASN A 128 -15.22 15.92 -14.11
CA ASN A 128 -16.01 16.04 -15.34
C ASN A 128 -16.97 14.85 -15.55
N THR A 129 -16.75 13.74 -14.86
CA THR A 129 -17.55 12.52 -14.99
C THR A 129 -18.46 12.33 -13.78
N SER A 130 -19.76 12.17 -14.02
CA SER A 130 -20.72 11.79 -12.98
C SER A 130 -20.28 10.50 -12.29
N PHE A 131 -20.34 10.47 -10.96
CA PHE A 131 -20.02 9.27 -10.18
C PHE A 131 -20.87 8.06 -10.58
N ALA A 132 -22.09 8.28 -11.07
CA ALA A 132 -22.98 7.23 -11.56
C ALA A 132 -22.43 6.47 -12.77
N ASN A 133 -21.56 7.09 -13.58
CA ASN A 133 -21.03 6.48 -14.81
C ASN A 133 -19.59 5.95 -14.64
N ARG A 134 -19.12 5.76 -13.40
CA ARG A 134 -17.79 5.20 -13.13
C ARG A 134 -17.91 3.68 -12.95
N PRO A 135 -17.18 2.88 -13.73
CA PRO A 135 -17.07 1.45 -13.44
C PRO A 135 -16.16 1.27 -12.21
N ILE A 136 -16.72 1.40 -11.01
CA ILE A 136 -15.98 1.10 -9.77
C ILE A 136 -15.97 -0.42 -9.61
N ARG A 137 -14.82 -1.05 -9.91
CA ARG A 137 -14.58 -2.44 -9.55
C ARG A 137 -14.33 -2.51 -8.05
N TRP A 138 -15.38 -2.78 -7.28
CA TRP A 138 -15.25 -3.10 -5.87
C TRP A 138 -14.53 -4.45 -5.72
N THR A 139 -13.26 -4.45 -5.32
CA THR A 139 -12.62 -5.68 -4.84
C THR A 139 -13.19 -5.94 -3.46
N ARG A 140 -14.15 -6.85 -3.33
CA ARG A 140 -14.61 -7.31 -2.02
C ARG A 140 -13.44 -7.99 -1.34
N VAL A 141 -12.81 -7.33 -0.36
CA VAL A 141 -11.87 -7.99 0.55
C VAL A 141 -12.71 -8.80 1.51
N ALA A 142 -12.81 -10.11 1.26
CA ALA A 142 -13.43 -11.03 2.20
C ALA A 142 -12.53 -11.09 3.44
N VAL A 143 -12.96 -10.48 4.54
CA VAL A 143 -12.37 -10.74 5.84
C VAL A 143 -12.91 -12.10 6.27
N VAL A 144 -12.06 -13.12 6.22
CA VAL A 144 -12.38 -14.43 6.83
C VAL A 144 -12.30 -14.22 8.34
N GLY A 145 -13.44 -14.39 9.01
CA GLY A 145 -13.56 -14.35 10.47
C GLY A 145 -13.35 -15.71 11.11
#